data_AF-A0A0D2Q093-F1
#
_entry.id   AF-A0A0D2Q093-F1
#
_cell.length_a   1.000
_cell.length_b   1.000
_cell.length_c   1.000
_cell.angle_alpha   90.00
_cell.angle_beta   90.00
_cell.angle_gamma   90.00
#
_symmetry.space_group_name_H-M   'P 1'
#
loop_
_entity.id
_entity.type
_entity.pdbx_description
1 polymer ?
#
loop_
_entity_poly.entity_id
_entity_poly.type
_entity_poly.pdbx_seq_one_letter_code
_entity_poly.pdbx_strand_id
1 'polypeptide(L)'
;MSSAQIYEATASAPVNIAVIKYWGKRDTKFILPTNSSLSVTLDQDHLRSTTTSRADPSFEADRLWLNGKEDQITVGSRLETCIKEMKCLRKETVEDMDASAPKVCITGK
;
A
#
# COMPACT_ATOMS: atom_id res chain seq x y z
N MET A 1 -21.14 -6.86 23.85
CA MET A 1 -20.33 -5.96 23.03
C MET A 1 -19.35 -6.83 22.26
N SER A 2 -19.58 -7.03 20.97
CA SER A 2 -18.68 -7.83 20.12
C SER A 2 -17.35 -7.07 20.02
N SER A 3 -16.25 -7.69 20.45
CA SER A 3 -14.92 -7.12 20.28
C SER A 3 -14.63 -6.98 18.79
N ALA A 4 -14.56 -5.76 18.28
CA ALA A 4 -14.11 -5.51 16.91
C ALA A 4 -12.68 -6.06 16.78
N GLN A 5 -12.51 -7.07 15.93
CA GLN A 5 -11.21 -7.70 15.75
C GLN A 5 -10.41 -6.86 14.75
N ILE A 6 -9.44 -6.14 15.30
CA ILE A 6 -8.57 -5.24 14.57
C ILE A 6 -7.38 -6.05 14.05
N TYR A 7 -7.14 -5.99 12.75
CA TYR A 7 -5.93 -6.54 12.13
C TYR A 7 -5.00 -5.40 11.78
N GLU A 8 -3.77 -5.43 12.31
CA GLU A 8 -2.82 -4.36 12.14
C GLU A 8 -1.42 -4.92 11.85
N ALA A 9 -0.72 -4.27 10.92
CA ALA A 9 0.68 -4.52 10.66
C ALA A 9 1.42 -3.19 10.53
N THR A 10 2.58 -3.10 11.16
CA THR A 10 3.50 -1.96 11.02
C THR A 10 4.77 -2.43 10.34
N ALA A 11 5.17 -1.71 9.30
CA ALA A 11 6.42 -1.98 8.57
C ALA A 11 7.20 -0.68 8.39
N SER A 12 8.53 -0.81 8.26
CA SER A 12 9.39 0.28 7.80
C SER A 12 10.01 -0.04 6.45
N ALA A 13 10.28 1.01 5.67
CA ALA A 13 10.93 0.91 4.36
C ALA A 13 12.08 1.93 4.24
N PRO A 14 13.24 1.52 3.67
CA PRO A 14 14.38 2.39 3.45
C PRO A 14 14.19 3.35 2.27
N VAL A 15 14.96 4.44 2.28
CA VAL A 15 15.19 5.26 1.10
C VAL A 15 16.25 4.59 0.21
N ASN A 16 16.22 4.86 -1.10
CA ASN A 16 17.27 4.46 -2.04
C ASN A 16 17.83 5.68 -2.80
N ILE A 17 19.08 5.60 -3.26
CA ILE A 17 19.72 6.61 -4.11
C ILE A 17 20.15 5.96 -5.43
N ALA A 18 19.62 6.47 -6.55
CA ALA A 18 19.94 5.96 -7.88
C ALA A 18 21.39 6.31 -8.28
N VAL A 19 22.17 5.29 -8.64
CA VAL A 19 23.50 5.43 -9.26
C VAL A 19 23.41 5.36 -10.79
N ILE A 20 22.43 4.63 -11.33
CA ILE A 20 21.96 4.74 -12.73
C ILE A 20 20.54 5.30 -12.68
N LYS A 21 20.30 6.44 -13.35
CA LYS A 21 19.10 7.25 -13.11
C LYS A 21 17.86 6.71 -13.83
N TYR A 22 16.74 6.71 -13.10
CA TYR A 22 15.40 6.67 -13.69
C TYR A 22 15.05 8.09 -14.15
N TRP A 23 14.97 8.32 -15.47
CA TRP A 23 14.60 9.63 -16.00
C TRP A 23 13.90 9.51 -17.36
N GLY A 24 12.59 9.78 -17.37
CA GLY A 24 11.73 9.60 -18.54
C GLY A 24 10.78 8.40 -18.39
N LYS A 25 9.57 8.56 -18.93
CA LYS A 25 8.53 7.52 -18.95
C LYS A 25 8.12 7.29 -20.40
N ARG A 26 8.18 6.03 -20.85
CA ARG A 26 7.60 5.64 -22.14
C ARG A 26 6.09 5.41 -22.02
N ASP A 27 5.61 5.08 -20.83
CA ASP A 27 4.19 4.98 -20.49
C ASP A 27 3.95 5.63 -19.12
N THR A 28 3.15 6.69 -19.09
CA THR A 28 2.86 7.44 -17.86
C THR A 28 1.76 6.82 -17.01
N LYS A 29 0.86 6.03 -17.61
CA LYS A 29 -0.24 5.35 -16.92
C LYS A 29 0.29 4.18 -16.11
N PHE A 30 1.12 3.33 -16.71
CA PHE A 30 1.74 2.18 -16.03
C PHE A 30 3.10 2.51 -15.39
N ILE A 31 3.57 3.76 -15.51
CA ILE A 31 4.85 4.24 -14.94
C ILE A 31 6.04 3.44 -15.51
N LEU A 32 5.99 3.07 -16.78
CA LEU A 32 7.05 2.30 -17.43
C LEU A 32 8.21 3.23 -17.85
N PRO A 33 9.45 2.97 -17.42
CA PRO A 33 10.59 3.83 -17.72
C PRO A 33 11.02 3.77 -19.18
N THR A 34 11.74 4.79 -19.65
CA THR A 34 12.49 4.70 -20.92
C THR A 34 13.72 3.81 -20.83
N ASN A 35 14.28 3.63 -19.63
CA ASN A 35 15.49 2.85 -19.38
C ASN A 35 15.46 2.18 -18.00
N SER A 36 16.20 1.09 -17.84
CA SER A 36 16.46 0.51 -16.52
C SER A 36 17.22 1.50 -15.64
N SER A 37 17.04 1.38 -14.33
CA SER A 37 17.76 2.16 -13.31
C SER A 37 18.39 1.23 -12.28
N LEU A 38 19.36 1.73 -11.53
CA LEU A 38 20.05 0.99 -10.48
C LEU A 38 20.28 1.92 -9.30
N SER A 39 19.99 1.47 -8.09
CA SER A 39 20.06 2.28 -6.87
C SER A 39 20.71 1.49 -5.73
N VAL A 40 21.22 2.23 -4.75
CA VAL A 40 21.71 1.68 -3.49
C VAL A 40 20.66 1.96 -2.42
N THR A 41 20.25 0.92 -1.70
CA THR A 41 19.37 1.02 -0.53
C THR A 41 20.15 1.58 0.66
N LEU A 42 19.60 2.58 1.34
CA LEU A 42 20.22 3.17 2.53
C LEU A 42 19.78 2.44 3.80
N ASP A 43 20.61 2.53 4.84
CA ASP A 43 20.31 1.96 6.14
C ASP A 43 19.10 2.65 6.81
N GLN A 44 18.19 1.84 7.37
CA GLN A 44 16.96 2.28 8.01
C GLN A 44 17.18 2.88 9.40
N ASP A 45 18.37 2.67 9.99
CA ASP A 45 18.73 3.28 11.28
C ASP A 45 18.72 4.82 11.19
N HIS A 46 19.06 5.36 10.02
CA HIS A 46 19.13 6.80 9.78
C HIS A 46 17.89 7.34 9.05
N LEU A 47 17.46 6.65 7.98
CA LEU A 47 16.39 7.14 7.10
C LEU A 47 15.40 6.01 6.77
N ARG A 48 14.16 6.16 7.25
CA ARG A 48 13.07 5.25 6.93
C ARG A 48 11.73 5.95 6.93
N SER A 49 10.79 5.39 6.18
CA SER A 49 9.37 5.64 6.37
C SER A 49 8.77 4.50 7.19
N THR A 50 7.95 4.81 8.19
CA THR A 50 7.20 3.80 8.95
C THR A 50 5.72 3.95 8.65
N THR A 51 5.08 2.85 8.26
CA THR A 51 3.66 2.81 7.89
C THR A 51 2.97 1.72 8.69
N THR A 52 1.86 2.09 9.32
CA THR A 52 0.94 1.16 9.96
C THR A 52 -0.31 1.05 9.09
N SER A 53 -0.67 -0.18 8.72
CA SER A 53 -1.91 -0.47 7.99
C SER A 53 -2.82 -1.26 8.90
N ARG A 54 -4.08 -0.81 9.00
CA ARG A 54 -5.10 -1.43 9.83
C ARG A 54 -6.34 -1.75 9.00
N ALA A 55 -6.87 -2.95 9.18
CA ALA A 55 -8.12 -3.39 8.60
C ALA A 55 -9.08 -3.86 9.69
N ASP A 56 -10.33 -3.44 9.56
CA ASP A 56 -11.42 -3.79 10.47
C ASP A 56 -12.71 -3.86 9.64
N PRO A 57 -13.53 -4.93 9.76
CA PRO A 57 -14.82 -5.01 9.08
C PRO A 57 -15.78 -3.84 9.39
N SER A 58 -15.57 -3.11 10.49
CA SER A 58 -16.37 -1.94 10.85
C SER A 58 -15.94 -0.65 10.16
N PHE A 59 -14.84 -0.63 9.40
CA PHE A 59 -14.41 0.57 8.69
C PHE A 59 -15.22 0.77 7.40
N GLU A 60 -15.74 1.98 7.19
CA GLU A 60 -16.61 2.26 6.04
C GLU A 60 -15.85 2.73 4.79
N ALA A 61 -14.62 3.20 4.96
CA ALA A 61 -13.80 3.75 3.90
C ALA A 61 -12.30 3.61 4.18
N ASP A 62 -11.50 3.59 3.11
CA ASP A 62 -10.05 3.71 3.20
C ASP A 62 -9.68 5.15 3.54
N ARG A 63 -8.84 5.33 4.57
CA ARG A 63 -8.37 6.64 5.03
C ARG A 63 -6.86 6.63 5.18
N LEU A 64 -6.20 7.73 4.86
CA LEU A 64 -4.76 7.89 4.94
C LEU A 64 -4.41 9.02 5.89
N TRP A 65 -3.42 8.80 6.75
CA TRP A 65 -2.72 9.87 7.46
C TRP A 65 -1.26 9.87 7.07
N LEU A 66 -0.76 11.03 6.68
CA LEU A 66 0.65 11.25 6.41
C LEU A 66 1.16 12.35 7.32
N ASN A 67 2.16 12.03 8.15
CA ASN A 67 2.75 12.96 9.13
C ASN A 67 1.68 13.60 10.05
N GLY A 68 0.72 12.80 10.51
CA GLY A 68 -0.35 13.23 11.42
C GLY A 68 -1.49 14.03 10.79
N LYS A 69 -1.44 14.29 9.49
CA LYS A 69 -2.53 14.97 8.77
C LYS A 69 -3.28 13.96 7.91
N GLU A 70 -4.60 14.01 7.99
CA GLU A 70 -5.44 13.22 7.10
C GLU A 70 -5.27 13.72 5.67
N ASP A 71 -5.06 12.79 4.74
CA ASP A 71 -4.94 13.07 3.31
C ASP A 71 -5.98 12.24 2.55
N GLN A 72 -6.50 12.81 1.47
CA GLN A 72 -7.61 12.21 0.75
C GLN A 72 -7.12 11.18 -0.27
N ILE A 73 -7.68 9.97 -0.21
CA ILE A 73 -7.47 8.95 -1.24
C ILE A 73 -8.43 9.23 -2.40
N THR A 74 -7.93 9.91 -3.44
CA THR A 74 -8.74 10.26 -4.62
C THR A 74 -8.94 9.05 -5.53
N VAL A 75 -10.14 8.91 -6.11
CA VAL A 75 -10.45 7.88 -7.12
C VAL A 75 -9.51 8.00 -8.32
N GLY A 76 -8.94 6.87 -8.76
CA GLY A 76 -7.94 6.83 -9.85
C GLY A 76 -6.56 7.38 -9.48
N SER A 77 -6.33 7.72 -8.20
CA SER A 77 -4.99 8.06 -7.72
C SER A 77 -4.09 6.84 -7.64
N ARG A 78 -2.77 7.06 -7.61
CA ARG A 78 -1.78 5.98 -7.48
C ARG A 78 -1.99 5.15 -6.21
N LEU A 79 -2.37 5.79 -5.11
CA LEU A 79 -2.58 5.10 -3.84
C LEU A 79 -3.85 4.25 -3.88
N GLU A 80 -4.95 4.77 -4.44
CA GLU A 80 -6.19 4.00 -4.61
C GLU A 80 -5.95 2.76 -5.47
N THR A 81 -5.22 2.89 -6.59
CA THR A 81 -4.86 1.75 -7.43
C THR A 81 -4.00 0.73 -6.65
N CYS A 82 -3.02 1.18 -5.87
CA CYS A 82 -2.17 0.30 -5.08
C CYS A 82 -2.97 -0.48 -4.01
N ILE A 83 -3.82 0.20 -3.24
CA ILE A 83 -4.66 -0.45 -2.21
C ILE A 83 -5.63 -1.44 -2.85
N LYS A 84 -6.23 -1.07 -3.99
CA LYS A 84 -7.13 -1.95 -4.75
C LYS A 84 -6.44 -3.24 -5.17
N GLU A 85 -5.25 -3.17 -5.78
CA GLU A 85 -4.49 -4.35 -6.19
C GLU A 85 -4.12 -5.24 -4.99
N MET A 86 -3.74 -4.63 -3.85
CA MET A 86 -3.44 -5.39 -2.62
C MET A 86 -4.68 -6.10 -2.06
N LYS A 87 -5.86 -5.46 -2.10
CA LYS A 87 -7.14 -6.07 -1.72
C LYS A 87 -7.54 -7.21 -2.67
N CYS A 88 -7.37 -7.03 -3.98
CA CYS A 88 -7.59 -8.09 -4.97
C CYS A 88 -6.68 -9.29 -4.68
N LEU A 89 -5.38 -9.05 -4.48
CA LEU A 89 -4.43 -10.12 -4.17
C LEU A 89 -4.78 -10.86 -2.88
N ARG A 90 -5.15 -10.13 -1.80
CA ARG A 90 -5.60 -10.74 -0.54
C ARG A 90 -6.84 -11.61 -0.73
N LYS A 91 -7.81 -11.15 -1.53
CA LYS A 91 -9.01 -11.92 -1.82
C LYS A 91 -8.64 -13.24 -2.52
N GLU A 92 -7.88 -13.15 -3.61
CA GLU A 92 -7.50 -14.31 -4.42
C GLU A 92 -6.62 -15.31 -3.67
N THR A 93 -5.66 -14.82 -2.87
CA THR A 93 -4.64 -15.68 -2.23
C THR A 93 -5.00 -16.13 -0.82
N VAL A 94 -6.02 -15.54 -0.19
CA VAL A 94 -6.40 -15.88 1.19
C VAL A 94 -7.89 -16.14 1.32
N GLU A 95 -8.76 -15.17 1.00
CA GLU A 95 -10.20 -15.30 1.28
C GLU A 95 -10.88 -16.35 0.39
N ASP A 96 -10.48 -16.45 -0.88
CA ASP A 96 -11.01 -17.45 -1.82
C ASP A 96 -10.42 -18.86 -1.57
N MET A 97 -9.24 -18.93 -0.95
CA MET A 97 -8.56 -20.20 -0.62
C MET A 97 -8.95 -20.76 0.74
N ASP A 98 -9.35 -19.90 1.68
CA ASP A 98 -9.77 -20.25 3.04
C ASP A 98 -11.06 -19.52 3.43
N ALA A 99 -12.18 -20.25 3.41
CA ALA A 99 -13.49 -19.72 3.74
C ALA A 99 -13.62 -19.27 5.22
N SER A 100 -12.70 -19.69 6.10
CA SER A 100 -12.65 -19.26 7.49
C SER A 100 -11.85 -17.96 7.69
N ALA A 101 -11.13 -17.51 6.66
CA ALA A 101 -10.32 -16.31 6.73
C ALA A 101 -11.20 -15.06 6.97
N PRO A 102 -10.70 -14.09 7.77
CA PRO A 102 -11.39 -12.82 7.96
C PRO A 102 -11.55 -12.08 6.64
N LYS A 103 -12.79 -11.69 6.32
CA LYS A 103 -13.15 -10.88 5.17
C LYS A 103 -12.88 -9.41 5.46
N VAL A 104 -11.63 -9.01 5.22
CA VAL A 104 -11.12 -7.67 5.52
C VAL A 104 -10.96 -6.83 4.25
N CYS A 105 -11.08 -7.46 3.07
CA CYS A 105 -11.16 -6.77 1.80
C CYS A 105 -12.54 -6.12 1.61
N ILE A 106 -12.71 -4.91 2.12
CA ILE A 106 -13.86 -4.08 1.80
C ILE A 106 -13.64 -3.56 0.37
N THR A 107 -14.12 -4.33 -0.62
CA THR A 107 -14.43 -3.80 -1.94
C THR A 107 -15.74 -3.04 -1.81
N GLY A 108 -15.70 -1.73 -2.07
CA GLY A 108 -16.92 -0.91 -2.09
C GLY A 108 -18.04 -1.59 -2.87
N LYS A 109 -19.26 -1.46 -2.35
CA LYS A 109 -20.49 -1.80 -3.09
C LYS A 109 -20.53 -1.09 -4.44
#